data_AF-A0A2C9VCE5-F1
#
_entry.id   AF-A0A2C9VCE5-F1
#
_cell.length_a   1.000
_cell.length_b   1.000
_cell.length_c   1.000
_cell.angle_alpha   90.00
_cell.angle_beta   90.00
_cell.angle_gamma   90.00
#
_symmetry.space_group_name_H-M   'P 1'
#
loop_
_entity.id
_entity.type
_entity.pdbx_description
1 polymer ?
#
loop_
_entity_poly.entity_id
_entity_poly.type
_entity_poly.pdbx_seq_one_letter_code
_entity_poly.pdbx_strand_id
1 'polypeptide(L)'
;MSVNAPKGLFPSEPEHYRGPKLKVGADKNLLVKDHTHTFVNKGGEIGELDFRFPIGAPLHGIRPFLSTNQLKTYDEARNAVALALSPVVKALVSPDGAMKDIRNLDSVSNDIFVLFKGYTLGFIACDKISARCMLTIFSLFATKTEASLLRMLKGSPDVCLSGPIRKYIEDKGGRWGCRQIMYDRSADGETYVTGLAMSKMLHPRSYMNNSEGPDEDPFRPDQKTPLKNFFLAGSYSKQDYIDSMEGATLSGRQASAYICDAGEELVALRKKLAAAESPENTVSCPVTDEPSLV
;
A
#
# COMPACT_ATOMS: atom_id res chain seq x y z
N MET A 1 7.23 -21.64 28.80
CA MET A 1 7.80 -20.31 28.56
C MET A 1 7.13 -19.74 27.31
N SER A 2 6.29 -18.72 27.46
CA SER A 2 5.53 -18.11 26.37
C SER A 2 6.46 -17.26 25.52
N VAL A 3 6.83 -17.73 24.33
CA VAL A 3 7.53 -16.89 23.36
C VAL A 3 6.43 -16.07 22.67
N ASN A 4 6.25 -14.84 23.12
CA ASN A 4 5.33 -13.91 22.47
C ASN A 4 5.83 -13.64 21.05
N ALA A 5 5.13 -14.19 20.05
CA ALA A 5 5.25 -13.68 18.69
C ALA A 5 4.91 -12.17 18.71
N PRO A 6 5.68 -11.31 18.03
CA PRO A 6 5.42 -9.88 18.05
C PRO A 6 4.03 -9.60 17.47
N LYS A 7 3.31 -8.71 18.15
CA LYS A 7 1.92 -8.34 17.90
C LYS A 7 1.70 -7.88 16.46
N GLY A 8 0.86 -8.61 15.74
CA GLY A 8 0.06 -8.11 14.63
C GLY A 8 0.76 -8.02 13.27
N LEU A 9 -0.02 -8.29 12.22
CA LEU A 9 0.30 -8.17 10.79
C LEU A 9 0.76 -6.75 10.37
N PHE A 10 0.81 -5.76 11.28
CA PHE A 10 0.97 -4.35 10.97
C PHE A 10 2.06 -3.71 11.84
N PRO A 11 2.86 -2.76 11.30
CA PRO A 11 3.85 -2.03 12.08
C PRO A 11 3.22 -1.33 13.28
N SER A 12 4.04 -1.03 14.28
CA SER A 12 3.66 -0.19 15.42
C SER A 12 2.95 1.07 14.92
N GLU A 13 1.92 1.48 15.66
CA GLU A 13 1.19 2.69 15.35
C GLU A 13 2.16 3.87 15.26
N PRO A 14 1.99 4.80 14.29
CA PRO A 14 2.72 6.06 14.31
C PRO A 14 2.55 6.70 15.69
N GLU A 15 3.60 7.32 16.23
CA GLU A 15 3.55 7.95 17.56
C GLU A 15 2.37 8.93 17.74
N HIS A 16 1.85 9.46 16.63
CA HIS A 16 0.77 10.45 16.58
C HIS A 16 -0.63 9.84 16.32
N TYR A 17 -0.77 8.53 16.11
CA TYR A 17 -2.08 7.94 15.83
C TYR A 17 -2.84 7.57 17.12
N ARG A 18 -3.94 8.30 17.40
CA ARG A 18 -4.89 8.00 18.50
C ARG A 18 -6.28 7.56 18.00
N GLY A 19 -6.40 7.23 16.72
CA GLY A 19 -7.67 6.94 16.06
C GLY A 19 -8.27 5.56 16.38
N PRO A 20 -9.58 5.36 16.13
CA PRO A 20 -10.26 4.10 16.37
C PRO A 20 -9.79 2.99 15.41
N LYS A 21 -9.56 1.79 15.95
CA LYS A 21 -9.15 0.62 15.15
C LYS A 21 -10.35 0.06 14.39
N LEU A 22 -10.30 0.10 13.06
CA LEU A 22 -11.32 -0.50 12.21
C LEU A 22 -11.31 -2.02 12.39
N LYS A 23 -12.40 -2.57 12.95
CA LYS A 23 -12.65 -4.01 13.02
C LYS A 23 -13.93 -4.34 12.26
N VAL A 24 -13.81 -4.51 10.95
CA VAL A 24 -14.95 -4.89 10.07
C VAL A 24 -15.12 -6.41 9.91
N GLY A 25 -14.28 -7.21 10.58
CA GLY A 25 -14.37 -8.68 10.54
C GLY A 25 -14.03 -9.32 9.18
N ALA A 26 -13.40 -8.55 8.28
CA ALA A 26 -13.01 -9.01 6.94
C ALA A 26 -11.88 -10.06 6.97
N ASP A 27 -11.16 -10.17 8.09
CA ASP A 27 -10.14 -11.20 8.36
C ASP A 27 -10.71 -12.62 8.23
N LYS A 28 -11.97 -12.82 8.60
CA LYS A 28 -12.69 -14.10 8.44
C LYS A 28 -12.89 -14.51 6.97
N ASN A 29 -12.65 -13.58 6.04
CA ASN A 29 -12.78 -13.83 4.61
C ASN A 29 -11.44 -14.17 3.94
N LEU A 30 -10.34 -14.17 4.70
CA LEU A 30 -9.00 -14.48 4.23
C LEU A 30 -8.65 -15.94 4.48
N LEU A 31 -8.61 -16.72 3.41
CA LEU A 31 -8.21 -18.12 3.40
C LEU A 31 -6.69 -18.22 3.36
N VAL A 32 -6.10 -18.76 4.42
CA VAL A 32 -4.66 -18.98 4.51
C VAL A 32 -4.25 -20.08 3.52
N LYS A 33 -3.14 -19.85 2.81
CA LYS A 33 -2.48 -20.85 1.98
C LYS A 33 -1.22 -21.36 2.67
N ASP A 34 -0.73 -22.49 2.19
CA ASP A 34 0.57 -22.99 2.60
C ASP A 34 1.64 -21.92 2.38
N HIS A 35 2.63 -21.90 3.27
CA HIS A 35 3.69 -20.90 3.24
C HIS A 35 4.76 -21.27 2.21
N THR A 36 4.34 -21.37 0.97
CA THR A 36 5.12 -21.82 -0.18
C THR A 36 4.84 -20.89 -1.36
N HIS A 37 5.90 -20.47 -2.04
CA HIS A 37 5.78 -19.70 -3.28
C HIS A 37 6.19 -20.61 -4.43
N THR A 38 5.24 -20.90 -5.32
CA THR A 38 5.42 -21.84 -6.43
C THR A 38 5.52 -21.07 -7.75
N PHE A 39 6.49 -21.47 -8.58
CA PHE A 39 6.83 -20.86 -9.85
C PHE A 39 6.79 -21.90 -10.96
N VAL A 40 6.38 -21.48 -12.16
CA VAL A 40 6.45 -22.31 -13.36
C VAL A 40 7.55 -21.76 -14.25
N ASN A 41 8.60 -22.56 -14.44
CA ASN A 41 9.74 -22.24 -15.27
C ASN A 41 9.48 -22.54 -16.75
N LYS A 42 10.34 -21.98 -17.62
CA LYS A 42 10.33 -22.32 -19.04
C LYS A 42 10.48 -23.83 -19.21
N GLY A 43 9.56 -24.45 -19.94
CA GLY A 43 9.48 -25.91 -20.07
C GLY A 43 8.45 -26.58 -19.14
N GLY A 44 7.76 -25.81 -18.29
CA GLY A 44 6.69 -26.32 -17.43
C GLY A 44 7.18 -26.93 -16.11
N GLU A 45 8.48 -26.84 -15.82
CA GLU A 45 9.05 -27.30 -14.55
C GLU A 45 8.58 -26.41 -13.40
N ILE A 46 8.22 -27.04 -12.28
CA ILE A 46 7.76 -26.33 -11.09
C ILE A 46 8.94 -26.10 -10.16
N GLY A 47 9.23 -24.84 -9.83
CA GLY A 47 10.16 -24.45 -8.78
C GLY A 47 9.43 -23.91 -7.57
N GLU A 48 10.01 -24.07 -6.38
CA GLU A 48 9.37 -23.66 -5.13
C GLU A 48 10.35 -22.92 -4.22
N LEU A 49 9.82 -21.95 -3.47
CA LEU A 49 10.41 -21.39 -2.28
C LEU A 49 9.54 -21.81 -1.09
N ASP A 50 10.03 -22.76 -0.31
CA ASP A 50 9.32 -23.30 0.85
C ASP A 50 9.75 -22.59 2.14
N PHE A 51 8.83 -21.86 2.77
CA PHE A 51 9.05 -21.13 4.01
C PHE A 51 8.52 -21.89 5.24
N ARG A 52 7.98 -23.12 5.10
CA ARG A 52 7.42 -23.94 6.18
C ARG A 52 8.53 -24.51 7.06
N PHE A 53 8.85 -23.83 8.17
CA PHE A 53 9.86 -24.29 9.13
C PHE A 53 9.42 -24.04 10.58
N PRO A 54 9.74 -24.92 11.55
CA PRO A 54 9.24 -24.81 12.93
C PRO A 54 9.92 -23.73 13.79
N ILE A 55 11.00 -23.11 13.29
CA ILE A 55 11.69 -21.99 13.96
C ILE A 55 11.16 -20.68 13.31
N GLY A 56 11.09 -19.55 14.03
CA GLY A 56 10.56 -18.25 13.54
C GLY A 56 11.66 -17.19 13.31
N ALA A 57 11.37 -16.10 12.56
CA ALA A 57 12.37 -15.21 11.93
C ALA A 57 13.51 -14.81 12.88
N PRO A 58 14.79 -14.78 12.44
CA PRO A 58 15.26 -14.47 11.08
C PRO A 58 15.76 -15.65 10.20
N LEU A 59 15.81 -16.88 10.71
CA LEU A 59 16.44 -18.02 10.00
C LEU A 59 15.63 -18.53 8.77
N HIS A 60 14.34 -18.18 8.63
CA HIS A 60 13.44 -18.59 7.52
C HIS A 60 13.56 -17.71 6.30
N GLY A 61 14.02 -16.47 6.46
CA GLY A 61 14.04 -15.51 5.37
C GLY A 61 15.13 -15.77 4.33
N ILE A 62 16.15 -16.56 4.67
CA ILE A 62 17.32 -16.78 3.80
C ILE A 62 17.39 -18.21 3.27
N ARG A 63 16.98 -19.22 4.06
CA ARG A 63 17.04 -20.64 3.67
C ARG A 63 16.31 -20.95 2.35
N PRO A 64 15.08 -20.45 2.11
CA PRO A 64 14.36 -20.75 0.86
C PRO A 64 15.12 -20.24 -0.36
N PHE A 65 15.91 -19.16 -0.21
CA PHE A 65 16.77 -18.62 -1.26
C PHE A 65 18.06 -19.42 -1.48
N LEU A 66 18.44 -20.29 -0.52
CA LEU A 66 19.63 -21.15 -0.54
C LEU A 66 19.32 -22.64 -0.74
N SER A 67 18.04 -22.99 -0.92
CA SER A 67 17.60 -24.38 -1.07
C SER A 67 16.52 -24.53 -2.14
N THR A 68 16.49 -23.59 -3.08
CA THR A 68 15.44 -23.54 -4.11
C THR A 68 15.85 -24.27 -5.37
N ASN A 69 14.90 -25.05 -5.90
CA ASN A 69 15.01 -25.64 -7.23
C ASN A 69 14.63 -24.64 -8.35
N GLN A 70 14.32 -23.39 -7.99
CA GLN A 70 13.92 -22.34 -8.93
C GLN A 70 15.09 -21.77 -9.74
N LEU A 71 16.31 -21.88 -9.22
CA LEU A 71 17.49 -21.27 -9.83
C LEU A 71 18.50 -22.34 -10.23
N LYS A 72 19.26 -22.05 -11.28
CA LYS A 72 20.49 -22.81 -11.55
C LYS A 72 21.49 -22.52 -10.43
N THR A 73 22.34 -23.48 -10.11
CA THR A 73 23.35 -23.39 -9.03
C THR A 73 24.23 -22.12 -9.12
N TYR A 74 24.57 -21.66 -10.33
CA TYR A 74 25.30 -20.40 -10.52
C TYR A 74 24.48 -19.17 -10.12
N ASP A 75 23.22 -19.10 -10.54
CA ASP A 75 22.33 -17.99 -10.23
C ASP A 75 21.92 -17.98 -8.76
N GLU A 76 21.81 -19.15 -8.15
CA GLU A 76 21.61 -19.31 -6.71
C GLU A 76 22.78 -18.72 -5.92
N ALA A 77 24.02 -19.09 -6.25
CA ALA A 77 25.21 -18.54 -5.60
C ALA A 77 25.29 -17.01 -5.78
N ARG A 78 24.99 -16.50 -6.98
CA ARG A 78 24.95 -15.05 -7.26
C ARG A 78 23.88 -14.34 -6.43
N ASN A 79 22.67 -14.88 -6.35
CA ASN A 79 21.59 -14.30 -5.56
C ASN A 79 21.88 -14.37 -4.05
N ALA A 80 22.51 -15.45 -3.58
CA ALA A 80 22.94 -15.59 -2.19
C ALA A 80 23.96 -14.50 -1.82
N VAL A 81 24.96 -14.27 -2.67
CA VAL A 81 25.95 -13.19 -2.47
C VAL A 81 25.27 -11.82 -2.54
N ALA A 82 24.39 -11.59 -3.50
CA ALA A 82 23.66 -10.32 -3.62
C ALA A 82 22.78 -10.04 -2.38
N LEU A 83 22.08 -11.06 -1.86
CA LEU A 83 21.28 -10.94 -0.63
C LEU A 83 22.18 -10.67 0.57
N ALA A 84 23.29 -11.41 0.70
CA ALA A 84 24.24 -11.26 1.80
C ALA A 84 24.87 -9.85 1.86
N LEU A 85 25.12 -9.25 0.70
CA LEU A 85 25.68 -7.90 0.58
C LEU A 85 24.61 -6.79 0.58
N SER A 86 23.33 -7.15 0.58
CA SER A 86 22.23 -6.19 0.52
C SER A 86 21.90 -5.59 1.90
N PRO A 87 21.24 -4.42 1.93
CA PRO A 87 20.69 -3.85 3.17
C PRO A 87 19.72 -4.77 3.93
N VAL A 88 19.20 -5.84 3.30
CA VAL A 88 18.30 -6.81 3.93
C VAL A 88 18.97 -7.51 5.11
N VAL A 89 20.28 -7.82 5.03
CA VAL A 89 21.01 -8.40 6.17
C VAL A 89 21.09 -7.40 7.33
N LYS A 90 21.29 -6.11 7.03
CA LYS A 90 21.26 -5.05 8.05
C LYS A 90 19.90 -4.97 8.72
N ALA A 91 18.80 -5.30 8.03
CA ALA A 91 17.46 -5.28 8.61
C ALA A 91 17.28 -6.28 9.76
N LEU A 92 18.11 -7.35 9.80
CA LEU A 92 18.10 -8.33 10.90
C LEU A 92 18.58 -7.74 12.24
N VAL A 93 19.40 -6.68 12.19
CA VAL A 93 20.02 -6.05 13.37
C VAL A 93 19.49 -4.63 13.59
N SER A 94 19.25 -3.89 12.51
CA SER A 94 18.74 -2.52 12.52
C SER A 94 17.75 -2.31 11.37
N PRO A 95 16.45 -2.61 11.59
CA PRO A 95 15.40 -2.41 10.58
C PRO A 95 15.35 -0.98 10.05
N ASP A 96 15.41 0.03 10.93
CA ASP A 96 15.36 1.43 10.53
C ASP A 96 16.61 1.85 9.74
N GLY A 97 17.79 1.36 10.15
CA GLY A 97 19.03 1.60 9.44
C GLY A 97 19.05 0.96 8.06
N ALA A 98 18.46 -0.22 7.90
CA ALA A 98 18.28 -0.87 6.62
C ALA A 98 17.29 -0.11 5.73
N MET A 99 16.17 0.36 6.27
CA MET A 99 15.21 1.16 5.51
C MET A 99 15.81 2.47 5.00
N LYS A 100 16.69 3.13 5.78
CA LYS A 100 17.45 4.31 5.30
C LYS A 100 18.36 3.96 4.13
N ASP A 101 19.12 2.87 4.22
CA ASP A 101 20.00 2.44 3.14
C ASP A 101 19.20 2.05 1.88
N ILE A 102 18.05 1.37 2.05
CA ILE A 102 17.14 1.00 0.97
C ILE A 102 16.57 2.24 0.26
N ARG A 103 16.26 3.32 0.99
CA ARG A 103 15.82 4.60 0.39
C ARG A 103 16.89 5.23 -0.49
N ASN A 104 18.17 5.08 -0.14
CA ASN A 104 19.27 5.63 -0.93
C ASN A 104 19.47 4.87 -2.26
N LEU A 105 18.79 3.73 -2.45
CA LEU A 105 18.83 2.92 -3.66
C LEU A 105 17.62 3.16 -4.57
N ASP A 106 16.84 4.22 -4.34
CA ASP A 106 15.65 4.54 -5.13
C ASP A 106 15.94 4.72 -6.63
N SER A 107 17.07 5.35 -6.95
CA SER A 107 17.52 5.61 -8.33
C SER A 107 18.10 4.37 -9.05
N VAL A 108 18.22 3.24 -8.35
CA VAL A 108 18.84 2.02 -8.87
C VAL A 108 17.75 1.06 -9.35
N SER A 109 17.84 0.56 -10.58
CA SER A 109 16.97 -0.51 -11.07
C SER A 109 17.33 -1.85 -10.44
N ASN A 110 16.34 -2.75 -10.30
CA ASN A 110 16.52 -4.01 -9.58
C ASN A 110 17.20 -5.15 -10.39
N ASP A 111 18.02 -4.81 -11.40
CA ASP A 111 18.66 -5.79 -12.28
C ASP A 111 19.67 -6.72 -11.59
N ILE A 112 20.03 -6.41 -10.34
CA ILE A 112 21.07 -7.09 -9.56
C ILE A 112 20.68 -8.54 -9.19
N PHE A 113 19.39 -8.83 -9.05
CA PHE A 113 18.90 -10.11 -8.55
C PHE A 113 18.14 -10.90 -9.62
N VAL A 114 18.72 -12.02 -10.02
CA VAL A 114 18.18 -12.90 -11.07
C VAL A 114 16.86 -13.53 -10.63
N LEU A 115 16.71 -13.84 -9.33
CA LEU A 115 15.47 -14.39 -8.77
C LEU A 115 14.28 -13.44 -8.98
N PHE A 116 14.53 -12.13 -9.07
CA PHE A 116 13.47 -11.14 -9.12
C PHE A 116 12.86 -10.98 -10.51
N LYS A 117 13.49 -11.49 -11.57
CA LYS A 117 12.98 -11.42 -12.95
C LYS A 117 11.67 -12.19 -13.18
N GLY A 118 11.19 -12.96 -12.20
CA GLY A 118 9.88 -13.62 -12.22
C GLY A 118 8.81 -12.96 -11.35
N TYR A 119 9.15 -11.95 -10.55
CA TYR A 119 8.22 -11.25 -9.68
C TYR A 119 7.80 -9.93 -10.32
N THR A 120 6.58 -9.87 -10.84
CA THR A 120 5.99 -8.62 -11.31
C THR A 120 5.22 -7.98 -10.16
N LEU A 121 5.89 -7.09 -9.42
CA LEU A 121 5.17 -6.14 -8.56
C LEU A 121 4.64 -4.99 -9.43
N GLY A 122 3.42 -4.52 -9.16
CA GLY A 122 2.82 -3.42 -9.92
C GLY A 122 2.61 -3.66 -11.42
N PHE A 123 2.79 -4.91 -11.91
CA PHE A 123 2.89 -5.24 -13.34
C PHE A 123 4.03 -4.52 -14.09
N ILE A 124 5.03 -4.01 -13.36
CA ILE A 124 6.22 -3.35 -13.90
C ILE A 124 7.31 -4.41 -14.10
N ALA A 125 8.03 -4.30 -15.21
CA ALA A 125 9.17 -5.17 -15.48
C ALA A 125 10.31 -4.88 -14.50
N CYS A 126 11.06 -5.90 -14.08
CA CYS A 126 12.02 -5.80 -12.99
C CYS A 126 13.22 -4.89 -13.29
N ASP A 127 13.49 -4.62 -14.57
CA ASP A 127 14.48 -3.66 -15.08
C ASP A 127 13.99 -2.21 -15.01
N LYS A 128 12.68 -2.00 -14.78
CA LYS A 128 12.02 -0.70 -14.72
C LYS A 128 11.49 -0.33 -13.34
N ILE A 129 11.47 -1.27 -12.40
CA ILE A 129 11.09 -1.02 -11.01
C ILE A 129 12.32 -0.59 -10.20
N SER A 130 12.13 0.35 -9.28
CA SER A 130 13.16 0.72 -8.32
C SER A 130 13.56 -0.46 -7.43
N ALA A 131 14.86 -0.63 -7.19
CA ALA A 131 15.41 -1.60 -6.25
C ALA A 131 14.85 -1.39 -4.83
N ARG A 132 14.47 -0.16 -4.49
CA ARG A 132 13.82 0.17 -3.21
C ARG A 132 12.60 -0.71 -2.96
N CYS A 133 11.68 -0.78 -3.90
CA CYS A 133 10.41 -1.51 -3.74
C CYS A 133 10.66 -2.98 -3.37
N MET A 134 11.54 -3.64 -4.11
CA MET A 134 11.86 -5.05 -3.91
C MET A 134 12.66 -5.29 -2.62
N LEU A 135 13.68 -4.48 -2.35
CA LEU A 135 14.47 -4.61 -1.12
C LEU A 135 13.64 -4.36 0.15
N THR A 136 12.65 -3.47 0.09
CA THR A 136 11.71 -3.27 1.20
C THR A 136 10.88 -4.52 1.49
N ILE A 137 10.42 -5.24 0.46
CA ILE A 137 9.70 -6.51 0.64
C ILE A 137 10.60 -7.58 1.25
N PHE A 138 11.86 -7.69 0.82
CA PHE A 138 12.79 -8.65 1.43
C PHE A 138 13.15 -8.30 2.86
N SER A 139 13.29 -7.02 3.17
CA SER A 139 13.43 -6.55 4.54
C SER A 139 12.24 -7.01 5.40
N LEU A 140 11.01 -6.92 4.88
CA LEU A 140 9.82 -7.45 5.56
C LEU A 140 9.86 -8.99 5.70
N PHE A 141 10.21 -9.73 4.65
CA PHE A 141 10.29 -11.20 4.70
C PHE A 141 11.38 -11.69 5.65
N ALA A 142 12.51 -10.98 5.73
CA ALA A 142 13.61 -11.33 6.62
C ALA A 142 13.29 -11.06 8.10
N THR A 143 12.48 -10.03 8.37
CA THR A 143 12.19 -9.58 9.74
C THR A 143 10.84 -10.07 10.29
N LYS A 144 9.90 -10.49 9.44
CA LYS A 144 8.56 -10.94 9.85
C LYS A 144 8.22 -12.31 9.31
N THR A 145 8.05 -13.28 10.22
CA THR A 145 7.75 -14.69 9.90
C THR A 145 6.50 -14.88 9.03
N GLU A 146 5.44 -14.10 9.24
CA GLU A 146 4.18 -14.26 8.49
C GLU A 146 4.07 -13.33 7.26
N ALA A 147 5.06 -12.49 6.98
CA ALA A 147 4.93 -11.47 5.92
C ALA A 147 4.85 -12.05 4.51
N SER A 148 5.44 -13.22 4.26
CA SER A 148 5.33 -13.93 2.98
C SER A 148 4.19 -14.96 2.95
N LEU A 149 3.35 -15.02 3.99
CA LEU A 149 2.20 -15.93 4.03
C LEU A 149 1.08 -15.40 3.13
N LEU A 150 0.71 -16.21 2.13
CA LEU A 150 -0.33 -15.84 1.19
C LEU A 150 -1.72 -16.11 1.77
N ARG A 151 -2.63 -15.16 1.55
CA ARG A 151 -4.05 -15.28 1.89
C ARG A 151 -4.90 -14.94 0.68
N MET A 152 -5.83 -15.82 0.35
CA MET A 152 -6.79 -15.61 -0.75
C MET A 152 -8.14 -15.19 -0.18
N LEU A 153 -8.82 -14.27 -0.85
CA LEU A 153 -10.20 -13.96 -0.49
C LEU A 153 -11.10 -15.17 -0.81
N LYS A 154 -12.03 -15.48 0.10
CA LYS A 154 -13.00 -16.57 -0.07
C LYS A 154 -13.99 -16.36 -1.23
N GLY A 155 -14.01 -15.17 -1.83
CA GLY A 155 -14.94 -14.77 -2.87
C GLY A 155 -14.57 -13.40 -3.44
N SER A 156 -15.50 -12.77 -4.15
CA SER A 156 -15.25 -11.49 -4.82
C SER A 156 -14.80 -10.40 -3.83
N PRO A 157 -13.82 -9.55 -4.18
CA PRO A 157 -13.37 -8.46 -3.32
C PRO A 157 -14.47 -7.49 -2.91
N ASP A 158 -15.43 -7.21 -3.81
CA ASP A 158 -16.56 -6.32 -3.49
C ASP A 158 -17.40 -6.86 -2.33
N VAL A 159 -17.63 -8.17 -2.26
CA VAL A 159 -18.44 -8.78 -1.19
C VAL A 159 -17.59 -9.09 0.05
N CYS A 160 -16.38 -9.59 -0.13
CA CYS A 160 -15.56 -10.15 0.94
C CYS A 160 -14.61 -9.15 1.59
N LEU A 161 -14.34 -8.01 0.95
CA LEU A 161 -13.42 -7.00 1.47
C LEU A 161 -14.03 -5.60 1.47
N SER A 162 -14.38 -5.07 0.30
CA SER A 162 -14.87 -3.69 0.16
C SER A 162 -16.28 -3.50 0.75
N GLY A 163 -17.15 -4.52 0.67
CA GLY A 163 -18.53 -4.47 1.16
C GLY A 163 -18.64 -4.23 2.67
N PRO A 164 -17.97 -5.03 3.53
CA PRO A 164 -17.92 -4.78 4.98
C PRO A 164 -17.38 -3.40 5.35
N ILE A 165 -16.37 -2.92 4.61
CA ILE A 165 -15.79 -1.58 4.82
C ILE A 165 -16.80 -0.49 4.43
N ARG A 166 -17.43 -0.61 3.26
CA ARG A 166 -18.47 0.29 2.78
C ARG A 166 -19.61 0.41 3.79
N LYS A 167 -20.14 -0.74 4.22
CA LYS A 167 -21.23 -0.79 5.21
C LYS A 167 -20.85 -0.07 6.49
N TYR A 168 -19.66 -0.32 7.03
CA TYR A 168 -19.19 0.36 8.23
C TYR A 168 -19.13 1.89 8.07
N ILE A 169 -18.66 2.37 6.92
CA ILE A 169 -18.57 3.81 6.63
C ILE A 169 -19.97 4.43 6.51
N GLU A 170 -20.87 3.79 5.78
CA GLU A 170 -22.26 4.24 5.58
C GLU A 170 -23.06 4.23 6.90
N ASP A 171 -22.91 3.19 7.74
CA ASP A 171 -23.52 3.11 9.07
C ASP A 171 -23.06 4.24 10.02
N LYS A 172 -21.91 4.87 9.72
CA LYS A 172 -21.36 6.03 10.45
C LYS A 172 -21.68 7.38 9.78
N GLY A 173 -22.53 7.39 8.75
CA GLY A 173 -22.91 8.59 8.00
C GLY A 173 -21.87 9.05 6.97
N GLY A 174 -20.83 8.25 6.73
CA GLY A 174 -19.89 8.47 5.64
C GLY A 174 -20.49 8.09 4.28
N ARG A 175 -19.84 8.53 3.21
CA ARG A 175 -20.22 8.22 1.83
C ARG A 175 -19.09 7.43 1.16
N TRP A 176 -19.44 6.48 0.29
CA TRP A 176 -18.47 5.61 -0.39
C TRP A 176 -18.55 5.75 -1.91
N GLY A 177 -17.39 5.89 -2.55
CA GLY A 177 -17.24 6.11 -3.99
C GLY A 177 -16.98 7.57 -4.33
N CYS A 178 -16.25 7.84 -5.41
CA CYS A 178 -16.01 9.18 -5.92
C CYS A 178 -15.77 9.08 -7.42
N ARG A 179 -16.49 9.87 -8.21
CA ARG A 179 -16.25 10.03 -9.65
C ARG A 179 -15.53 11.33 -9.95
N GLN A 180 -15.89 12.38 -9.22
CA GLN A 180 -15.34 13.72 -9.43
C GLN A 180 -15.26 14.45 -8.09
N ILE A 181 -14.16 15.15 -7.87
CA ILE A 181 -13.99 16.07 -6.74
C ILE A 181 -14.54 17.42 -7.20
N MET A 182 -15.55 17.93 -6.51
CA MET A 182 -16.10 19.26 -6.74
C MET A 182 -15.34 20.25 -5.87
N TYR A 183 -14.96 21.39 -6.44
CA TYR A 183 -14.20 22.42 -5.76
C TYR A 183 -14.67 23.80 -6.17
N ASP A 184 -14.38 24.79 -5.33
CA ASP A 184 -14.64 26.20 -5.60
C ASP A 184 -13.52 27.07 -5.03
N ARG A 185 -13.53 28.37 -5.34
CA ARG A 185 -12.62 29.38 -4.80
C ARG A 185 -13.35 30.35 -3.91
N SER A 186 -12.78 30.59 -2.74
CA SER A 186 -13.27 31.63 -1.85
C SER A 186 -12.97 33.02 -2.42
N ALA A 187 -13.64 34.05 -1.89
CA ALA A 187 -13.37 35.44 -2.25
C ALA A 187 -11.89 35.87 -2.04
N ASP A 188 -11.19 35.20 -1.12
CA ASP A 188 -9.78 35.43 -0.82
C ASP A 188 -8.83 34.68 -1.79
N GLY A 189 -9.36 33.97 -2.79
CA GLY A 189 -8.61 33.22 -3.80
C GLY A 189 -8.26 31.77 -3.42
N GLU A 190 -8.48 31.37 -2.16
CA GLU A 190 -8.21 30.00 -1.68
C GLU A 190 -9.16 28.98 -2.31
N THR A 191 -8.62 27.86 -2.82
CA THR A 191 -9.42 26.74 -3.36
C THR A 191 -9.79 25.77 -2.24
N TYR A 192 -11.02 25.26 -2.27
CA TYR A 192 -11.51 24.28 -1.31
C TYR A 192 -12.45 23.26 -1.98
N VAL A 193 -12.53 22.07 -1.39
CA VAL A 193 -13.43 21.01 -1.88
C VAL A 193 -14.85 21.27 -1.34
N THR A 194 -15.83 21.36 -2.23
CA THR A 194 -17.25 21.56 -1.88
C THR A 194 -18.00 20.24 -1.72
N GLY A 195 -17.54 19.20 -2.40
CA GLY A 195 -18.13 17.87 -2.27
C GLY A 195 -17.51 16.85 -3.21
N LEU A 196 -18.05 15.65 -3.17
CA LEU A 196 -17.66 14.55 -4.06
C LEU A 196 -18.89 14.14 -4.87
N ALA A 197 -18.78 14.16 -6.20
CA ALA A 197 -19.79 13.59 -7.07
C ALA A 197 -19.69 12.07 -6.97
N MET A 198 -20.75 11.46 -6.45
CA MET A 198 -20.81 10.02 -6.19
C MET A 198 -21.24 9.28 -7.46
N SER A 199 -20.65 8.11 -7.73
CA SER A 199 -21.19 7.17 -8.71
C SER A 199 -20.98 5.74 -8.22
N LYS A 200 -21.72 4.77 -8.77
CA LYS A 200 -21.33 3.37 -8.64
C LYS A 200 -19.93 3.24 -9.22
N MET A 201 -19.00 2.73 -8.42
CA MET A 201 -17.60 2.56 -8.79
C MET A 201 -17.49 1.90 -10.17
N LEU A 202 -17.18 2.69 -11.20
CA LEU A 202 -16.72 2.16 -12.47
C LEU A 202 -15.46 1.34 -12.17
N HIS A 203 -15.31 0.21 -12.85
CA HIS A 203 -14.17 -0.69 -12.66
C HIS A 203 -12.88 0.14 -12.55
N PRO A 204 -12.01 -0.17 -11.58
CA PRO A 204 -10.77 0.58 -11.41
C PRO A 204 -10.01 0.55 -12.72
N ARG A 205 -10.05 1.64 -13.48
CA ARG A 205 -9.19 1.85 -14.64
C ARG A 205 -7.82 2.11 -14.05
N SER A 206 -7.05 1.03 -13.95
CA SER A 206 -5.67 1.00 -13.51
C SER A 206 -4.81 1.81 -14.47
N TYR A 207 -4.71 3.10 -14.21
CA TYR A 207 -3.65 3.94 -14.77
C TYR A 207 -3.01 4.72 -13.63
N MET A 208 -2.34 4.00 -12.74
CA MET A 208 -1.20 4.55 -12.02
C MET A 208 0.04 4.01 -12.72
N ASN A 209 0.36 4.64 -13.85
CA ASN A 209 1.69 4.53 -14.40
C ASN A 209 2.58 5.48 -13.59
N ASN A 210 3.70 4.96 -13.07
CA ASN A 210 4.88 5.75 -12.69
C ASN A 210 4.89 6.35 -11.27
N SER A 211 4.74 5.53 -10.21
CA SER A 211 5.16 5.93 -8.85
C SER A 211 6.12 4.94 -8.17
N GLU A 212 6.66 4.01 -8.95
CA GLU A 212 7.47 2.86 -8.49
C GLU A 212 8.78 2.72 -9.29
N GLY A 213 8.97 3.56 -10.31
CA GLY A 213 10.19 3.65 -11.10
C GLY A 213 11.31 4.41 -10.38
N PRO A 214 12.55 4.33 -10.88
CA PRO A 214 13.66 5.07 -10.33
C PRO A 214 13.40 6.58 -10.29
N ASP A 215 13.79 7.23 -9.18
CA ASP A 215 13.66 8.68 -8.93
C ASP A 215 12.21 9.21 -8.84
N GLU A 216 11.20 8.33 -8.73
CA GLU A 216 9.80 8.75 -8.64
C GLU A 216 9.32 9.02 -7.20
N ASP A 217 9.97 8.45 -6.17
CA ASP A 217 9.55 8.61 -4.76
C ASP A 217 9.51 10.06 -4.26
N PRO A 218 10.43 10.97 -4.64
CA PRO A 218 10.37 12.38 -4.23
C PRO A 218 9.11 13.13 -4.69
N PHE A 219 8.50 12.69 -5.79
CA PHE A 219 7.31 13.33 -6.38
C PHE A 219 6.00 12.82 -5.79
N ARG A 220 6.05 11.81 -4.91
CA ARG A 220 4.86 11.28 -4.26
C ARG A 220 4.28 12.30 -3.28
N PRO A 221 2.97 12.60 -3.37
CA PRO A 221 2.34 13.58 -2.50
C PRO A 221 2.27 13.08 -1.05
N ASP A 222 2.33 14.00 -0.10
CA ASP A 222 2.01 13.73 1.30
C ASP A 222 0.50 13.44 1.47
N GLN A 223 0.09 12.86 2.60
CA GLN A 223 -1.33 12.65 2.92
C GLN A 223 -2.08 13.96 3.12
N LYS A 224 -1.38 15.01 3.59
CA LYS A 224 -1.91 16.38 3.66
C LYS A 224 -1.70 17.09 2.33
N THR A 225 -2.80 17.46 1.66
CA THR A 225 -2.72 18.20 0.40
C THR A 225 -2.63 19.72 0.66
N PRO A 226 -2.24 20.52 -0.35
CA PRO A 226 -2.34 21.97 -0.26
C PRO A 226 -3.77 22.50 -0.04
N LEU A 227 -4.80 21.70 -0.36
CA LEU A 227 -6.20 22.04 -0.10
C LEU A 227 -6.57 21.65 1.34
N LYS A 228 -6.84 22.65 2.18
CA LYS A 228 -7.02 22.51 3.64
C LYS A 228 -8.03 21.45 4.08
N ASN A 229 -9.05 21.20 3.26
CA ASN A 229 -10.12 20.23 3.55
C ASN A 229 -10.06 18.97 2.68
N PHE A 230 -8.92 18.66 2.09
CA PHE A 230 -8.74 17.50 1.24
C PHE A 230 -7.47 16.73 1.63
N PHE A 231 -7.63 15.43 1.84
CA PHE A 231 -6.60 14.53 2.34
C PHE A 231 -6.56 13.28 1.46
N LEU A 232 -5.37 12.70 1.32
CA LEU A 232 -5.13 11.54 0.46
C LEU A 232 -4.58 10.38 1.28
N ALA A 233 -4.94 9.17 0.90
CA ALA A 233 -4.37 7.94 1.44
C ALA A 233 -4.33 6.87 0.35
N GLY A 234 -3.32 6.00 0.39
CA GLY A 234 -3.11 4.95 -0.59
C GLY A 234 -1.63 4.80 -0.96
N SER A 235 -1.36 3.81 -1.81
CA SER A 235 0.00 3.47 -2.27
C SER A 235 0.68 4.61 -3.03
N TYR A 236 -0.06 5.56 -3.58
CA TYR A 236 0.50 6.72 -4.28
C TYR A 236 1.04 7.80 -3.34
N SER A 237 0.49 7.91 -2.13
CA SER A 237 0.96 8.87 -1.13
C SER A 237 2.30 8.44 -0.53
N LYS A 238 3.12 9.39 -0.07
CA LYS A 238 4.48 9.14 0.45
C LYS A 238 4.46 8.31 1.72
N GLN A 239 5.17 7.18 1.71
CA GLN A 239 5.34 6.28 2.85
C GLN A 239 6.50 5.30 2.59
N ASP A 240 6.96 4.61 3.64
CA ASP A 240 8.22 3.87 3.63
C ASP A 240 8.14 2.47 2.98
N TYR A 241 6.97 1.83 3.05
CA TYR A 241 6.70 0.47 2.61
C TYR A 241 5.87 0.44 1.31
N ILE A 242 6.50 0.80 0.18
CA ILE A 242 5.87 0.86 -1.15
C ILE A 242 5.25 -0.51 -1.52
N ASP A 243 4.05 -0.47 -2.10
CA ASP A 243 3.28 -1.63 -2.58
C ASP A 243 3.08 -2.76 -1.58
N SER A 244 3.04 -2.40 -0.31
CA SER A 244 2.76 -3.32 0.79
C SER A 244 1.45 -2.97 1.49
N MET A 245 0.87 -3.97 2.14
CA MET A 245 -0.28 -3.76 3.02
C MET A 245 0.09 -2.87 4.22
N GLU A 246 1.34 -2.96 4.69
CA GLU A 246 1.90 -2.08 5.71
C GLU A 246 1.89 -0.63 5.29
N GLY A 247 2.30 -0.34 4.06
CA GLY A 247 2.33 1.01 3.50
C GLY A 247 0.94 1.60 3.33
N ALA A 248 0.00 0.79 2.82
CA ALA A 248 -1.41 1.19 2.73
C ALA A 248 -2.00 1.52 4.12
N THR A 249 -1.66 0.72 5.13
CA THR A 249 -2.11 0.94 6.51
C THR A 249 -1.47 2.19 7.11
N LEU A 250 -0.17 2.38 6.92
CA LEU A 250 0.57 3.54 7.41
C LEU A 250 0.04 4.83 6.80
N SER A 251 -0.14 4.85 5.48
CA SER A 251 -0.75 5.96 4.75
C SER A 251 -2.13 6.33 5.29
N GLY A 252 -3.00 5.34 5.51
CA GLY A 252 -4.32 5.59 6.11
C GLY A 252 -4.24 6.17 7.53
N ARG A 253 -3.30 5.70 8.36
CA ARG A 253 -3.07 6.24 9.71
C ARG A 253 -2.55 7.67 9.68
N GLN A 254 -1.61 7.98 8.79
CA GLN A 254 -1.07 9.33 8.60
C GLN A 254 -2.18 10.30 8.15
N ALA A 255 -2.96 9.92 7.13
CA ALA A 255 -4.09 10.72 6.68
C ALA A 255 -5.10 10.96 7.80
N SER A 256 -5.43 9.93 8.59
CA SER A 256 -6.32 10.07 9.74
C SER A 256 -5.76 11.01 10.80
N ALA A 257 -4.45 10.97 11.08
CA ALA A 257 -3.81 11.88 12.03
C ALA A 257 -3.91 13.33 11.56
N TYR A 258 -3.57 13.61 10.29
CA TYR A 258 -3.69 14.94 9.71
C TYR A 258 -5.12 15.49 9.73
N ILE A 259 -6.13 14.63 9.50
CA ILE A 259 -7.54 15.03 9.60
C ILE A 259 -7.90 15.40 11.04
N CYS A 260 -7.45 14.62 12.03
CA CYS A 260 -7.71 14.90 13.44
C CYS A 260 -7.05 16.20 13.89
N ASP A 261 -5.81 16.45 13.47
CA ASP A 261 -5.06 17.67 13.81
C ASP A 261 -5.68 18.91 13.17
N ALA A 262 -6.23 18.79 11.96
CA ALA A 262 -6.92 19.88 11.27
C ALA A 262 -8.35 20.16 11.80
N GLY A 263 -8.82 19.44 12.82
CA GLY A 263 -10.23 19.45 13.24
C GLY A 263 -10.82 20.84 13.50
N GLU A 264 -10.10 21.71 14.23
CA GLU A 264 -10.56 23.07 14.52
C GLU A 264 -10.64 23.94 13.25
N GLU A 265 -9.61 23.86 12.39
CA GLU A 265 -9.57 24.57 11.10
C GLU A 265 -10.71 24.11 10.17
N LEU A 266 -10.99 22.80 10.13
CA LEU A 266 -12.06 22.24 9.32
C LEU A 266 -13.44 22.70 9.81
N VAL A 267 -13.65 22.79 11.13
CA VAL A 267 -14.89 23.33 11.72
C VAL A 267 -15.05 24.82 11.37
N ALA A 268 -13.98 25.61 11.47
CA ALA A 268 -13.99 27.02 11.12
C ALA A 268 -14.30 27.23 9.62
N LEU A 269 -13.65 26.46 8.75
CA LEU A 269 -13.90 26.49 7.31
C LEU A 269 -15.36 26.15 7.00
N ARG A 270 -15.91 25.09 7.61
CA ARG A 270 -17.32 24.71 7.42
C ARG A 270 -18.28 25.84 7.81
N LYS A 271 -18.01 26.55 8.91
CA LYS A 271 -18.82 27.72 9.31
C LYS A 271 -18.71 28.86 8.29
N LYS A 272 -17.51 29.14 7.77
CA LYS A 272 -17.28 30.16 6.74
C LYS A 272 -18.05 29.86 5.45
N LEU A 273 -18.04 28.60 5.01
CA LEU A 273 -18.75 28.17 3.80
C LEU A 273 -20.27 28.22 3.97
N ALA A 274 -20.79 27.77 5.12
CA ALA A 274 -22.22 27.86 5.41
C ALA A 274 -22.74 29.30 5.48
N ALA A 275 -21.89 30.26 5.85
CA ALA A 275 -22.24 31.69 5.85
C ALA A 275 -22.23 32.32 4.44
N ALA A 276 -21.53 31.73 3.48
CA ALA A 276 -21.46 32.20 2.09
C ALA A 276 -22.60 31.63 1.22
N GLU A 277 -23.14 30.46 1.56
CA GLU A 277 -24.32 29.86 0.93
C GLU A 277 -25.63 30.48 1.46
N SER A 278 -25.97 31.68 1.00
CA SER A 278 -27.35 32.21 1.08
C SER A 278 -28.15 31.79 -0.16
N PRO A 279 -29.50 31.69 -0.10
CA PRO A 279 -30.29 30.82 -0.98
C PRO A 279 -30.63 31.46 -2.34
N GLU A 280 -29.63 31.80 -3.15
CA GLU A 280 -29.82 32.18 -4.55
C GLU A 280 -28.67 31.63 -5.41
N ASN A 281 -28.78 30.35 -5.79
CA ASN A 281 -28.27 29.75 -7.05
C ASN A 281 -28.07 28.24 -6.88
N THR A 282 -29.16 27.47 -6.93
CA THR A 282 -29.10 26.05 -7.26
C THR A 282 -29.54 25.86 -8.70
N VAL A 283 -28.63 26.12 -9.65
CA VAL A 283 -28.78 25.59 -11.00
C VAL A 283 -28.11 24.22 -11.01
N SER A 284 -28.91 23.17 -10.81
CA SER A 284 -28.47 21.80 -11.02
C SER A 284 -28.33 21.55 -12.53
N CYS A 285 -27.10 21.40 -13.02
CA CYS A 285 -26.86 20.85 -14.36
C CYS A 285 -27.12 19.34 -14.33
N PRO A 286 -28.08 18.79 -15.10
CA PRO A 286 -28.28 17.35 -15.20
C PRO A 286 -27.14 16.75 -16.02
N VAL A 287 -26.24 16.00 -15.37
CA VAL A 287 -25.25 15.19 -16.08
C VAL A 287 -25.98 13.94 -16.59
N THR A 288 -26.29 13.91 -17.88
CA THR A 288 -26.78 12.72 -18.58
C THR A 288 -25.67 11.69 -18.66
N ASP A 289 -25.88 10.53 -18.05
CA ASP A 289 -25.03 9.34 -18.19
C ASP A 289 -25.24 8.73 -19.58
N GLU A 290 -24.46 9.18 -20.57
CA GLU A 290 -24.18 8.38 -21.78
C GLU A 290 -22.69 8.02 -21.82
N PRO A 291 -22.33 6.73 -21.89
CA PRO A 291 -20.96 6.32 -22.11
C PRO A 291 -20.59 6.51 -23.58
N SER A 292 -19.76 7.53 -23.88
CA SER A 292 -19.12 7.64 -25.19
C SER A 292 -18.01 6.58 -25.30
N LEU A 293 -18.23 5.62 -26.20
CA LEU A 293 -17.20 4.70 -26.70
C LEU A 293 -16.46 5.43 -27.83
N VAL A 294 -15.24 5.89 -27.56
CA VAL A 294 -14.20 6.17 -28.56
C VAL A 294 -12.93 5.48 -28.11
#